data_AF-A0A0E4H961-F1
#
_entry.id   AF-A0A0E4H961-F1
#
_cell.length_a   1.000
_cell.length_b   1.000
_cell.length_c   1.000
_cell.angle_alpha   90.00
_cell.angle_beta   90.00
_cell.angle_gamma   90.00
#
_symmetry.space_group_name_H-M   'P 1'
#
loop_
_entity.id
_entity.type
_entity.pdbx_description
1 polymer ?
#
loop_
_entity_poly.entity_id
_entity_poly.type
_entity_poly.pdbx_seq_one_letter_code
_entity_poly.pdbx_strand_id
1 'polypeptide(L)'
;MNCATVKEWMPHYIDGLLSPEAELRIRLHIESCPDCARWLEEAKEMSSLWNDMESGQEPLEHLDIPDITADVMSQIEQLETGRRERAVRTTMARRRTASRTSWLHYGVAVGLTFLLLQLGVFKDMAYGITEINGHMSTSVSAWLNPDGVNK
;
A
#
# COMPACT_ATOMS: atom_id res chain seq x y z
N MET A 1 -15.06 12.99 -30.82
CA MET A 1 -14.77 11.94 -29.84
C MET A 1 -14.04 10.81 -30.54
N ASN A 2 -13.11 10.12 -29.89
CA ASN A 2 -12.43 8.97 -30.49
C ASN A 2 -13.22 7.67 -30.22
N CYS A 3 -12.97 6.63 -31.01
CA CYS A 3 -13.68 5.36 -30.89
C CYS A 3 -13.38 4.63 -29.56
N ALA A 4 -12.20 4.85 -28.97
CA ALA A 4 -11.81 4.21 -27.71
C ALA A 4 -12.70 4.68 -26.55
N THR A 5 -12.90 6.00 -26.42
CA THR A 5 -13.79 6.59 -25.43
C THR A 5 -15.24 6.16 -25.66
N VAL A 6 -15.67 6.07 -26.93
CA VAL A 6 -17.05 5.63 -27.23
C VAL A 6 -17.26 4.19 -26.77
N LYS A 7 -16.32 3.28 -27.03
CA LYS A 7 -16.40 1.87 -26.61
C LYS A 7 -16.38 1.70 -25.09
N GLU A 8 -15.55 2.49 -24.39
CA GLU A 8 -15.51 2.48 -22.92
C GLU A 8 -16.83 2.95 -22.31
N TRP A 9 -17.49 3.94 -22.92
CA TRP A 9 -18.73 4.51 -22.41
C TRP A 9 -19.99 3.82 -22.96
N MET A 10 -19.84 2.90 -23.91
CA MET A 10 -20.97 2.24 -24.56
C MET A 10 -21.85 1.39 -23.62
N PRO A 11 -21.30 0.64 -22.63
CA PRO A 11 -22.15 -0.06 -21.67
C PRO A 11 -23.09 0.89 -20.92
N HIS A 12 -22.55 2.01 -20.43
CA HIS A 12 -23.34 3.04 -19.76
C HIS A 12 -24.37 3.72 -20.69
N TYR A 13 -24.05 3.83 -21.98
CA TYR A 13 -24.98 4.31 -23.00
C TYR A 13 -26.16 3.34 -23.20
N ILE A 14 -25.88 2.02 -23.26
CA ILE A 14 -26.91 0.98 -23.39
C ILE A 14 -27.83 0.96 -22.16
N ASP A 15 -27.27 1.12 -20.97
CA ASP A 15 -28.01 1.13 -19.70
C ASP A 15 -28.72 2.48 -19.41
N GLY A 16 -28.55 3.50 -20.27
CA GLY A 16 -29.14 4.82 -20.08
C GLY A 16 -28.60 5.59 -18.87
N LEU A 17 -27.39 5.27 -18.41
CA LEU A 17 -26.76 5.84 -17.20
C LEU A 17 -25.93 7.11 -17.49
N LEU A 18 -25.91 7.57 -18.73
CA LEU A 18 -25.14 8.74 -19.14
C LEU A 18 -25.90 10.04 -18.97
N SER A 19 -25.16 11.13 -18.80
CA SER A 19 -25.75 12.47 -18.86
C SER A 19 -26.25 12.76 -20.30
N PRO A 20 -27.29 13.60 -20.47
CA PRO A 20 -27.86 13.89 -21.79
C PRO A 20 -26.84 14.45 -22.80
N GLU A 21 -25.85 15.21 -22.32
CA GLU A 21 -24.77 15.72 -23.16
C GLU A 21 -23.82 14.60 -23.63
N ALA A 22 -23.47 13.66 -22.74
CA ALA A 22 -22.62 12.54 -23.08
C ALA A 22 -23.34 11.57 -24.05
N GLU A 23 -24.62 11.32 -23.82
CA GLU A 23 -25.47 10.52 -24.69
C GLU A 23 -25.54 11.11 -26.10
N LEU A 24 -25.76 12.43 -26.23
CA LEU A 24 -25.76 13.12 -27.52
C LEU A 24 -24.43 12.96 -28.26
N ARG A 25 -23.30 13.11 -27.55
CA ARG A 25 -21.96 12.98 -28.15
C ARG A 25 -21.69 11.55 -28.64
N ILE A 26 -22.12 10.54 -27.90
CA ILE A 26 -22.00 9.14 -28.30
C ILE A 26 -22.90 8.85 -29.50
N ARG A 27 -24.15 9.30 -29.48
CA ARG A 27 -25.10 9.14 -30.60
C ARG A 27 -24.56 9.72 -31.90
N LEU A 28 -24.07 10.97 -31.87
CA LEU A 28 -23.48 11.63 -33.05
C LEU A 28 -22.24 10.88 -33.57
N HIS A 29 -21.46 10.26 -32.67
CA HIS A 29 -20.32 9.46 -33.08
C HIS A 29 -20.74 8.14 -33.73
N ILE A 30 -21.75 7.45 -33.19
CA ILE A 30 -22.28 6.21 -33.75
C ILE A 30 -22.88 6.45 -35.13
N GLU A 31 -23.59 7.57 -35.32
CA GLU A 31 -24.14 7.97 -36.62
C GLU A 31 -23.05 8.22 -37.68
N SER A 32 -21.85 8.64 -37.27
CA SER A 32 -20.74 8.97 -38.17
C SER A 32 -19.66 7.89 -38.26
N CYS A 33 -19.65 6.89 -37.39
CA CYS A 33 -18.63 5.85 -37.32
C CYS A 33 -19.25 4.44 -37.43
N PRO A 34 -19.09 3.75 -38.57
CA PRO A 34 -19.72 2.44 -38.79
C PRO A 34 -19.19 1.36 -37.85
N ASP A 35 -17.93 1.46 -37.41
CA ASP A 35 -17.36 0.49 -36.47
C ASP A 35 -18.02 0.56 -35.09
N CYS A 36 -18.32 1.77 -34.61
CA CYS A 36 -18.99 1.96 -33.33
C CYS A 36 -20.48 1.60 -33.42
N ALA A 37 -21.11 1.82 -34.57
CA ALA A 37 -22.48 1.36 -34.82
C ALA A 37 -22.60 -0.17 -34.81
N ARG A 38 -21.69 -0.86 -35.49
CA ARG A 38 -21.65 -2.33 -35.48
C ARG A 38 -21.41 -2.89 -34.08
N TRP A 39 -20.50 -2.30 -33.31
CA TRP A 39 -20.23 -2.73 -31.94
C TRP A 39 -21.48 -2.59 -31.05
N LEU A 40 -22.25 -1.50 -31.20
CA LEU A 40 -23.49 -1.32 -30.47
C LEU A 40 -24.51 -2.41 -30.81
N GLU A 41 -24.61 -2.78 -32.09
CA GLU A 41 -25.53 -3.84 -32.52
C GLU A 41 -25.13 -5.20 -31.96
N GLU A 42 -23.85 -5.56 -32.04
CA GLU A 42 -23.32 -6.80 -31.44
C GLU A 42 -23.62 -6.87 -29.94
N ALA A 43 -23.45 -5.76 -29.21
CA ALA A 43 -23.75 -5.69 -27.79
C ALA A 43 -25.26 -5.86 -27.48
N LYS A 44 -26.14 -5.34 -28.35
CA LYS A 44 -27.60 -5.51 -28.22
C LYS A 44 -28.06 -6.92 -28.55
N GLU A 45 -27.46 -7.55 -29.56
CA GLU A 45 -27.73 -8.96 -29.90
C GLU A 45 -27.32 -9.89 -28.75
N MET A 46 -26.17 -9.63 -28.13
CA MET A 46 -25.75 -10.39 -26.95
C MET A 46 -26.71 -10.23 -25.77
N SER A 47 -27.19 -9.01 -25.51
CA SER A 47 -28.14 -8.77 -24.41
C SER A 47 -29.50 -9.41 -24.69
N SER A 48 -29.96 -9.40 -25.94
CA SER A 48 -31.20 -10.08 -26.31
C SER A 48 -31.10 -11.59 -26.14
N LEU A 49 -29.97 -12.21 -26.52
CA LEU A 49 -29.75 -13.64 -26.32
C LEU A 49 -29.78 -14.04 -24.84
N TRP A 50 -29.23 -13.21 -23.95
CA TRP A 50 -29.28 -13.45 -22.51
C TRP A 50 -30.70 -13.29 -21.94
N ASN A 51 -31.43 -12.26 -22.38
CA ASN A 51 -32.82 -12.04 -21.98
C ASN A 51 -33.73 -13.17 -22.46
N ASP A 52 -33.51 -13.72 -23.65
CA ASP A 52 -34.27 -14.85 -24.18
C ASP A 52 -34.04 -16.11 -23.33
N MET A 53 -32.79 -16.36 -22.92
CA MET A 53 -32.45 -17.46 -22.00
C MET A 53 -33.13 -17.29 -20.64
N GLU A 54 -33.18 -16.07 -20.11
CA GLU A 54 -33.85 -15.77 -18.84
C GLU A 54 -35.37 -15.84 -18.95
N SER A 55 -35.94 -15.48 -20.10
CA SER A 55 -37.39 -15.55 -20.35
C SER A 55 -37.95 -16.98 -20.45
N GLY A 56 -37.09 -17.96 -20.74
CA GLY A 56 -37.41 -19.39 -20.72
C GLY A 56 -37.30 -20.03 -19.33
N GLN A 57 -36.83 -19.28 -18.34
CA GLN A 57 -36.83 -19.70 -16.94
C GLN A 57 -38.19 -19.32 -16.33
N GLU A 58 -38.96 -20.33 -15.94
CA GLU A 58 -40.11 -20.17 -15.04
C GLU A 58 -39.72 -19.21 -13.90
N PRO A 59 -40.62 -18.30 -13.46
CA PRO A 59 -40.33 -17.36 -12.39
C PRO A 59 -39.65 -18.09 -11.24
N LEU A 60 -38.53 -17.54 -10.76
CA LEU A 60 -37.71 -17.98 -9.62
C LEU A 60 -38.49 -18.06 -8.28
N GLU A 61 -39.82 -18.14 -8.30
CA GLU A 61 -40.71 -18.26 -7.15
C GLU A 61 -40.74 -19.69 -6.56
N HIS A 62 -40.18 -20.70 -7.23
CA HIS A 62 -40.22 -22.09 -6.74
C HIS A 62 -38.92 -22.88 -6.86
N LEU A 63 -37.77 -22.19 -6.86
CA LEU A 63 -36.52 -22.86 -6.57
C LEU A 63 -36.37 -22.93 -5.05
N ASP A 64 -36.63 -24.12 -4.46
CA ASP A 64 -36.28 -24.50 -3.09
C ASP A 64 -34.74 -24.48 -2.93
N ILE A 65 -34.14 -23.29 -3.09
CA ILE A 65 -32.73 -23.08 -2.79
C ILE A 65 -32.65 -23.03 -1.27
N PRO A 66 -31.96 -23.99 -0.62
CA PRO A 66 -31.80 -23.95 0.81
C PRO A 66 -31.11 -22.64 1.20
N ASP A 67 -31.66 -21.94 2.20
CA ASP A 67 -31.04 -20.72 2.72
C ASP A 67 -29.74 -21.06 3.46
N ILE A 68 -28.66 -21.10 2.69
CA ILE A 68 -27.30 -21.27 3.18
C ILE A 68 -26.74 -19.98 3.82
N THR A 69 -27.43 -18.85 3.65
CA THR A 69 -26.95 -17.54 4.11
C THR A 69 -26.80 -17.55 5.63
N ALA A 70 -27.77 -18.10 6.34
CA ALA A 70 -27.72 -18.20 7.79
C ALA A 70 -26.50 -19.01 8.28
N ASP A 71 -26.22 -20.15 7.66
CA ASP A 71 -25.09 -21.01 8.03
C ASP A 71 -23.75 -20.33 7.73
N VAL A 72 -23.60 -19.75 6.53
CA VAL A 72 -22.41 -19.02 6.12
C VAL A 72 -22.13 -17.82 7.04
N MET A 73 -23.16 -17.03 7.36
CA MET A 73 -23.01 -15.88 8.25
C MET A 73 -22.61 -16.29 9.66
N SER A 74 -23.14 -17.39 10.18
CA SER A 74 -22.74 -17.94 11.47
C SER A 74 -21.27 -18.39 11.47
N GLN A 75 -20.81 -18.98 10.38
CA GLN A 75 -19.43 -19.45 10.24
C GLN A 75 -18.45 -18.28 10.11
N ILE A 76 -18.84 -17.20 9.43
CA ILE A 76 -18.05 -15.95 9.37
C ILE A 76 -17.88 -15.37 10.78
N GLU A 77 -18.94 -15.28 11.57
CA GLU A 77 -18.89 -14.75 12.93
C GLU A 77 -17.95 -15.57 13.84
N GLN A 78 -17.99 -16.91 13.74
CA GLN A 78 -17.08 -17.79 14.47
C GLN A 78 -15.61 -17.55 14.10
N LEU A 79 -15.31 -17.34 12.81
CA LEU A 79 -13.95 -17.08 12.35
C LEU A 79 -13.45 -15.69 12.81
N GLU A 80 -14.32 -14.68 12.78
CA GLU A 80 -13.98 -13.32 13.21
C GLU A 80 -13.75 -13.23 14.73
N THR A 81 -14.61 -13.85 15.53
CA THR A 81 -14.45 -13.92 16.99
C THR A 81 -13.13 -14.61 17.36
N GLY A 82 -12.81 -15.74 16.74
CA GLY A 82 -11.54 -16.43 16.93
C GLY A 82 -10.32 -15.61 16.50
N ARG A 83 -10.44 -14.73 15.49
CA ARG A 83 -9.37 -13.79 15.10
C ARG A 83 -9.19 -12.68 16.14
N ARG A 84 -10.28 -12.11 16.65
CA ARG A 84 -10.26 -11.07 17.70
C ARG A 84 -9.62 -11.59 18.98
N GLU A 85 -9.98 -12.79 19.44
CA GLU A 85 -9.40 -13.38 20.63
C GLU A 85 -7.88 -13.60 20.52
N ARG A 86 -7.40 -14.09 19.36
CA ARG A 86 -5.97 -14.27 19.09
C ARG A 86 -5.21 -12.93 19.07
N ALA A 87 -5.81 -11.87 18.51
CA ALA A 87 -5.23 -10.54 18.50
C ALA A 87 -5.15 -9.92 19.92
N VAL A 88 -6.19 -10.12 20.74
CA VAL A 88 -6.18 -9.65 22.14
C VAL A 88 -5.15 -10.41 22.98
N ARG A 89 -5.03 -11.74 22.83
CA ARG A 89 -4.03 -12.54 23.55
C ARG A 89 -2.59 -12.15 23.19
N THR A 90 -2.29 -11.94 21.91
CA THR A 90 -0.95 -11.53 21.45
C THR A 90 -0.57 -10.13 21.96
N THR A 91 -1.50 -9.18 21.96
CA THR A 91 -1.25 -7.83 22.50
C THR A 91 -1.07 -7.83 24.03
N MET A 92 -1.86 -8.61 24.77
CA MET A 92 -1.71 -8.76 26.22
C MET A 92 -0.38 -9.43 26.61
N ALA A 93 0.04 -10.47 25.88
CA ALA A 93 1.34 -11.12 26.11
C ALA A 93 2.52 -10.16 25.88
N ARG A 94 2.46 -9.37 24.81
CA ARG A 94 3.49 -8.36 24.49
C ARG A 94 3.57 -7.24 25.55
N ARG A 95 2.45 -6.83 26.12
CA ARG A 95 2.40 -5.77 27.14
C ARG A 95 3.05 -6.19 28.46
N ARG A 96 2.95 -7.46 28.85
CA ARG A 96 3.55 -8.00 30.08
C ARG A 96 5.08 -8.16 30.00
N THR A 97 5.62 -8.48 28.83
CA THR A 97 7.07 -8.67 28.67
C THR A 97 7.83 -7.36 28.44
N ALA A 98 7.19 -6.36 27.83
CA ALA A 98 7.82 -5.08 27.50
C ALA A 98 8.27 -4.24 28.71
N SER A 99 7.59 -4.33 29.86
CA SER A 99 7.94 -3.52 31.05
C SER A 99 9.15 -4.05 31.81
N ARG A 100 9.44 -5.36 31.75
CA ARG A 100 10.60 -5.96 32.43
C ARG A 100 11.86 -5.84 31.60
N THR A 101 11.75 -5.92 30.28
CA THR A 101 12.87 -5.73 29.36
C THR A 101 13.37 -4.29 29.36
N SER A 102 12.49 -3.29 29.49
CA SER A 102 12.91 -1.87 29.50
C SER A 102 13.84 -1.53 30.67
N TRP A 103 13.56 -2.00 31.89
CA TRP A 103 14.44 -1.78 33.05
C TRP A 103 15.82 -2.44 32.88
N LEU A 104 15.86 -3.64 32.31
CA LEU A 104 17.12 -4.31 32.00
C LEU A 104 17.93 -3.53 30.96
N HIS A 105 17.29 -2.96 29.93
CA HIS A 105 17.98 -2.12 28.95
C HIS A 105 18.60 -0.87 29.59
N TYR A 106 17.89 -0.20 30.51
CA TYR A 106 18.44 0.95 31.22
C TYR A 106 19.60 0.54 32.14
N GLY A 107 19.49 -0.59 32.84
CA GLY A 107 20.58 -1.12 33.66
C GLY A 107 21.83 -1.44 32.84
N VAL A 108 21.67 -2.11 31.70
CA VAL A 108 22.78 -2.43 30.79
C VAL A 108 23.41 -1.16 30.22
N ALA A 109 22.61 -0.17 29.83
CA ALA A 109 23.13 1.10 29.30
C ALA A 109 23.99 1.85 30.35
N VAL A 110 23.53 1.94 31.60
CA VAL A 110 24.28 2.57 32.69
C VAL A 110 25.54 1.78 33.03
N GLY A 111 25.47 0.44 33.05
CA GLY A 111 26.64 -0.40 33.28
C GLY A 111 27.69 -0.23 32.18
N LEU A 112 27.27 -0.19 30.92
CA LEU A 112 28.14 0.02 29.77
C LEU A 112 28.80 1.40 29.80
N THR A 113 28.05 2.47 30.07
CA THR A 113 28.61 3.82 30.14
C THR A 113 29.61 3.97 31.29
N PHE A 114 29.35 3.36 32.46
CA PHE A 114 30.28 3.33 33.56
C PHE A 114 31.57 2.57 33.23
N LEU A 115 31.45 1.42 32.56
CA LEU A 115 32.60 0.62 32.08
C LEU A 115 33.47 1.43 31.11
N LEU A 116 32.86 2.12 30.14
CA LEU A 116 33.59 2.96 29.18
C LEU A 116 34.33 4.12 29.85
N LEU A 117 33.74 4.70 30.90
CA LEU A 117 34.39 5.73 31.72
C LEU A 117 35.56 5.18 32.53
N GLN A 118 35.39 4.04 33.21
CA GLN A 118 36.41 3.44 34.05
C GLN A 118 37.60 2.91 33.25
N LEU A 119 37.34 2.38 32.05
CA LEU A 119 38.38 1.93 31.11
C LEU A 119 39.12 3.10 30.45
N GLY A 120 38.70 4.35 30.67
CA GLY A 120 39.42 5.52 30.17
C GLY A 120 39.43 5.64 28.64
N VAL A 121 38.50 4.98 27.93
CA VAL A 121 38.40 5.00 26.45
C VAL A 121 38.32 6.44 25.93
N PHE A 122 37.68 7.34 26.68
CA PHE A 122 37.60 8.76 26.34
C PHE A 122 38.94 9.51 26.46
N LYS A 123 39.87 9.02 27.28
CA LYS A 123 41.20 9.59 27.45
C LYS A 123 42.04 9.31 26.22
N ASP A 124 42.05 8.06 25.76
CA ASP A 124 42.74 7.66 24.52
C ASP A 124 42.11 8.33 23.29
N MET A 125 40.79 8.50 23.28
CA MET A 125 40.11 9.25 22.21
C MET A 125 40.47 10.75 22.21
N ALA A 126 40.61 11.38 23.38
CA ALA A 126 41.01 12.79 23.47
C ALA A 126 42.46 13.01 23.01
N TYR A 127 43.37 12.09 23.35
CA TYR A 127 44.74 12.10 22.83
C TYR A 127 44.80 11.85 21.32
N GLY A 128 43.99 10.92 20.79
CA GLY A 128 43.90 10.68 19.35
C GLY A 128 43.39 11.90 18.56
N ILE A 129 42.42 12.65 19.10
CA ILE A 129 41.90 13.86 18.45
C ILE A 129 42.93 15.00 18.47
N THR A 130 43.68 15.19 19.55
CA THR A 130 44.73 16.24 19.60
C THR A 130 45.91 15.92 18.68
N GLU A 131 46.30 14.64 18.54
CA GLU A 131 47.35 14.22 17.62
C GLU A 131 46.94 14.43 16.15
N ILE A 132 45.71 14.06 15.78
CA ILE A 132 45.17 14.30 14.43
C ILE A 132 45.11 15.80 14.12
N ASN A 133 44.72 16.64 15.09
CA ASN A 133 44.67 18.09 14.90
C ASN A 133 46.07 18.71 14.79
N GLY A 134 47.06 18.15 15.48
CA GLY A 134 48.48 18.49 15.33
C GLY A 134 49.00 18.20 13.92
N HIS A 135 48.70 17.02 13.38
CA HIS A 135 49.10 16.65 12.02
C HIS A 135 48.46 17.54 10.94
N MET A 136 47.19 17.92 11.09
CA MET A 136 46.52 18.84 10.16
C MET A 136 47.04 20.28 10.24
N SER A 137 47.49 20.75 11.41
CA SER A 137 48.16 22.06 11.51
C SER A 137 49.51 22.06 10.82
N THR A 138 50.31 20.99 10.96
CA THR A 138 51.62 20.91 10.31
C THR A 138 51.55 20.80 8.79
N SER A 139 50.56 20.08 8.25
CA SER A 139 50.39 19.95 6.80
C SER A 139 49.92 21.26 6.15
N VAL A 140 49.08 22.04 6.82
CA VAL A 140 48.65 23.36 6.36
C VAL A 140 49.78 24.39 6.46
N SER A 141 50.59 24.37 7.52
CA SER A 141 51.77 25.25 7.62
C SER A 141 52.86 24.92 6.59
N ALA A 142 53.07 23.64 6.28
CA ALA A 142 54.00 23.21 5.24
C ALA A 142 53.51 23.57 3.83
N TRP A 143 52.19 23.56 3.60
CA TRP A 143 51.59 23.97 2.33
C TRP A 143 51.58 25.50 2.14
N LEU A 144 51.42 26.27 3.22
CA LEU A 144 51.40 27.73 3.19
C LEU A 144 52.80 28.39 3.16
N ASN A 145 53.88 27.63 3.35
CA ASN A 145 55.24 28.17 3.40
C ASN A 145 56.25 27.34 2.57
N PRO A 146 56.15 27.35 1.22
CA PRO A 146 57.06 26.60 0.35
C PRO A 146 58.47 27.21 0.20
N ASP A 147 58.73 28.42 0.70
CA ASP A 147 59.97 29.19 0.39
C ASP A 147 61.09 29.09 1.44
N GLY A 148 61.08 28.06 2.29
CA GLY A 148 62.12 27.84 3.32
C GLY A 148 63.34 27.03 2.87
N VAL A 149 63.38 26.51 1.64
CA VAL A 149 64.49 25.69 1.13
C VAL A 149 65.05 26.34 -0.13
N ASN A 150 65.78 27.44 0.05
CA ASN A 150 66.93 27.84 -0.77
C ASN A 150 67.56 29.11 -0.20
N LYS A 151 68.40 28.93 0.83
CA LYS A 151 69.64 29.67 1.01
C LYS A 151 70.56 28.95 1.99
#